data_AF-A0A3S0XXQ0-F1
#
_entry.id   AF-A0A3S0XXQ0-F1
#
_cell.length_a   1.000
_cell.length_b   1.000
_cell.length_c   1.000
_cell.angle_alpha   90.00
_cell.angle_beta   90.00
_cell.angle_gamma   90.00
#
_symmetry.space_group_name_H-M   'P 1'
#
loop_
_entity.id
_entity.type
_entity.pdbx_description
1 polymer ?
#
loop_
_entity_poly.entity_id
_entity_poly.type
_entity_poly.pdbx_seq_one_letter_code
_entity_poly.pdbx_strand_id
1 'polypeptide(L)'
;MFLNLFKKSIATIKDFHEMALFAIMSDEDIFFIFNGSPLYFAMLPMIGLLSTILVVANAYELSKANNKNFDRWFGLIVSALCATLASISLYGSVIASYYELNFALGPWFFLASVAVAFTHQFALFSLNCYRAYESLSNSAQRMHYVQAAFNNAYHLGIIAAVAGALTFVMLTPIAPALGSACAITAVCMTAVNLLWKMLPASWRDKVKAHLELDKPKFGEEEVYHFPPDLKAEKKVHPESELSYQRLFTKRDYSAEIQHQSFSQGLNHLQKIIQEKINRYNAAALPHSEKNEQKKALLLELKNSLNNDLCFSKRRLLHSYPLAFQSFWVEESEVESIVKAAYLLKDKYQALHIELEEQATKQLSF
;
A
#
# COMPACT_ATOMS: atom_id res chain seq x y z
N MET A 1 -2.12 16.20 6.24
CA MET A 1 -3.52 16.42 5.81
C MET A 1 -3.62 17.22 4.51
N PHE A 2 -3.15 18.48 4.45
CA PHE A 2 -3.22 19.32 3.24
C PHE A 2 -2.60 18.69 1.98
N LEU A 3 -1.39 18.14 2.09
CA LEU A 3 -0.71 17.48 0.96
C LEU A 3 -1.51 16.30 0.38
N ASN A 4 -2.18 15.51 1.22
CA ASN A 4 -2.98 14.37 0.78
C ASN A 4 -4.26 14.83 0.06
N LEU A 5 -4.89 15.90 0.54
CA LEU A 5 -6.02 16.54 -0.14
C LEU A 5 -5.58 17.10 -1.50
N PHE A 6 -4.46 17.83 -1.55
CA PHE A 6 -3.89 18.35 -2.78
C PHE A 6 -3.60 17.25 -3.80
N LYS A 7 -2.89 16.19 -3.40
CA LYS A 7 -2.60 15.03 -4.26
C LYS A 7 -3.89 14.38 -4.78
N LYS A 8 -4.89 14.19 -3.91
CA LYS A 8 -6.18 13.61 -4.31
C LYS A 8 -6.88 14.48 -5.34
N SER A 9 -6.90 15.80 -5.15
CA SER A 9 -7.49 16.74 -6.10
C SER A 9 -6.77 16.72 -7.45
N ILE A 10 -5.44 16.79 -7.47
CA ILE A 10 -4.65 16.73 -8.71
C ILE A 10 -4.88 15.40 -9.43
N ALA A 11 -4.90 14.28 -8.72
CA ALA A 11 -5.19 12.97 -9.30
C ALA A 11 -6.61 12.90 -9.87
N THR A 12 -7.61 13.46 -9.19
CA THR A 12 -8.99 13.52 -9.70
C THR A 12 -9.10 14.38 -10.97
N ILE A 13 -8.44 15.53 -11.02
CA ILE A 13 -8.42 16.38 -12.21
C ILE A 13 -7.72 15.66 -13.37
N LYS A 14 -6.62 14.95 -13.09
CA LYS A 14 -5.91 14.13 -14.08
C LYS A 14 -6.82 13.03 -14.63
N ASP A 15 -7.43 12.24 -13.75
CA ASP A 15 -8.35 11.15 -14.13
C ASP A 15 -9.50 11.68 -15.01
N PHE A 16 -9.99 12.90 -14.72
CA PHE A 16 -11.02 13.54 -15.55
C PHE A 16 -10.52 13.92 -16.96
N HIS A 17 -9.32 14.48 -17.07
CA HIS A 17 -8.73 14.80 -18.38
C HIS A 17 -8.42 13.53 -19.18
N GLU A 18 -7.90 12.48 -18.55
CA GLU A 18 -7.69 11.19 -19.21
C GLU A 18 -9.01 10.57 -19.67
N MET A 19 -10.05 10.59 -18.83
CA MET A 19 -11.39 10.12 -19.21
C MET A 19 -11.93 10.88 -20.42
N ALA A 20 -11.82 12.21 -20.44
CA ALA A 20 -12.26 13.01 -21.57
C ALA A 20 -11.44 12.70 -22.84
N LEU A 21 -10.13 12.43 -22.72
CA LEU A 21 -9.28 12.06 -23.86
C LEU A 21 -9.75 10.74 -24.46
N PHE A 22 -9.99 9.72 -23.61
CA PHE A 22 -10.48 8.43 -24.10
C PHE A 22 -11.92 8.48 -24.61
N ALA A 23 -12.76 9.37 -24.09
CA ALA A 23 -14.07 9.62 -24.67
C ALA A 23 -13.95 10.18 -26.10
N ILE A 24 -13.03 11.11 -26.33
CA ILE A 24 -12.74 11.64 -27.67
C ILE A 24 -12.16 10.54 -28.58
N MET A 25 -11.26 9.70 -28.07
CA MET A 25 -10.68 8.57 -28.82
C MET A 25 -11.67 7.42 -29.08
N SER A 26 -12.87 7.46 -28.51
CA SER A 26 -13.88 6.42 -28.74
C SER A 26 -14.47 6.45 -30.15
N ASP A 27 -14.28 7.56 -30.86
CA ASP A 27 -14.75 7.76 -32.22
C ASP A 27 -13.62 8.40 -33.04
N GLU A 28 -13.35 7.84 -34.21
CA GLU A 28 -12.23 8.25 -35.07
C GLU A 28 -12.45 9.66 -35.65
N ASP A 29 -13.69 9.99 -36.02
CA ASP A 29 -14.04 11.30 -36.60
C ASP A 29 -13.92 12.40 -35.53
N ILE A 30 -14.39 12.11 -34.30
CA ILE A 30 -14.26 13.03 -33.17
C ILE A 30 -12.79 13.25 -32.83
N PHE A 31 -11.98 12.17 -32.83
CA PHE A 31 -10.55 12.27 -32.56
C PHE A 31 -9.81 13.07 -33.64
N PHE A 32 -10.18 12.91 -34.92
CA PHE A 32 -9.63 13.70 -36.02
C PHE A 32 -9.94 15.20 -35.85
N ILE A 33 -11.20 15.55 -35.55
CA ILE A 33 -11.61 16.94 -35.28
C ILE A 33 -10.86 17.49 -34.07
N PHE A 34 -10.70 16.68 -33.02
CA PHE A 34 -9.97 17.07 -31.82
C PHE A 34 -8.52 17.45 -32.12
N ASN A 35 -7.79 16.67 -32.93
CA ASN A 35 -6.39 16.94 -33.28
C ASN A 35 -6.18 18.31 -33.93
N GLY A 36 -7.18 18.83 -34.65
CA GLY A 36 -7.14 20.18 -35.24
C GLY A 36 -7.65 21.29 -34.32
N SER A 37 -8.12 20.97 -33.11
CA SER A 37 -8.80 21.91 -32.23
C SER A 37 -7.85 22.55 -31.20
N PRO A 38 -8.16 23.77 -30.69
CA PRO A 38 -7.43 24.37 -29.58
C PRO A 38 -7.44 23.51 -28.30
N LEU A 39 -8.44 22.63 -28.14
CA LEU A 39 -8.52 21.73 -26.99
C LEU A 39 -7.37 20.72 -26.99
N TYR A 40 -6.89 20.28 -28.15
CA TYR A 40 -5.72 19.40 -28.25
C TYR A 40 -4.48 20.04 -27.63
N PHE A 41 -4.22 21.32 -27.96
CA PHE A 41 -3.09 22.10 -27.45
C PHE A 41 -3.17 22.40 -25.95
N ALA A 42 -4.38 22.39 -25.36
CA ALA A 42 -4.56 22.60 -23.93
C ALA A 42 -4.56 21.28 -23.13
N MET A 43 -5.26 20.28 -23.63
CA MET A 43 -5.61 19.07 -22.88
C MET A 43 -4.45 18.09 -22.74
N LEU A 44 -3.71 17.80 -23.82
CA LEU A 44 -2.60 16.85 -23.76
C LEU A 44 -1.46 17.36 -22.85
N PRO A 45 -1.01 18.62 -22.95
CA PRO A 45 -0.01 19.17 -22.04
C PRO A 45 -0.49 19.18 -20.59
N MET A 46 -1.79 19.41 -20.35
CA MET A 46 -2.35 19.40 -19.00
C MET A 46 -2.22 18.03 -18.32
N ILE A 47 -2.46 16.93 -19.04
CA ILE A 47 -2.28 15.57 -18.52
C ILE A 47 -0.81 15.33 -18.12
N GLY A 48 0.14 15.76 -18.95
CA GLY A 48 1.58 15.67 -18.68
C GLY A 48 1.99 16.51 -17.46
N LEU A 49 1.51 17.75 -17.38
CA LEU A 49 1.74 18.66 -16.25
C LEU A 49 1.23 18.06 -14.93
N LEU A 50 -0.02 17.59 -14.91
CA LEU A 50 -0.63 17.00 -13.71
C LEU A 50 0.14 15.75 -13.26
N SER A 51 0.60 14.93 -14.21
CA SER A 51 1.45 13.77 -13.93
C SER A 51 2.78 14.18 -13.30
N THR A 52 3.41 15.24 -13.81
CA THR A 52 4.66 15.78 -13.26
C THR A 52 4.46 16.33 -11.85
N ILE A 53 3.39 17.07 -11.60
CA ILE A 53 3.03 17.59 -10.27
C ILE A 53 2.84 16.44 -9.28
N LEU A 54 2.18 15.34 -9.69
CA LEU A 54 2.02 14.16 -8.84
C LEU A 54 3.35 13.51 -8.49
N VAL A 55 4.29 13.42 -9.44
CA VAL A 55 5.65 12.90 -9.17
C VAL A 55 6.38 13.78 -8.17
N VAL A 56 6.32 15.10 -8.34
CA VAL A 56 6.94 16.05 -7.39
C VAL A 56 6.32 15.92 -6.00
N ALA A 57 4.99 15.78 -5.91
CA ALA A 57 4.30 15.57 -4.64
C ALA A 57 4.70 14.25 -3.98
N ASN A 58 4.87 13.17 -4.76
CA ASN A 58 5.35 11.88 -4.28
C ASN A 58 6.81 11.95 -3.81
N ALA A 59 7.67 12.65 -4.55
CA ALA A 59 9.08 12.87 -4.18
C ALA A 59 9.18 13.67 -2.86
N TYR A 60 8.35 14.70 -2.72
CA TYR A 60 8.27 15.48 -1.49
C TYR A 60 7.85 14.62 -0.29
N GLU A 61 6.82 13.78 -0.45
CA GLU A 61 6.37 12.87 0.61
C GLU A 61 7.45 11.86 0.98
N LEU A 62 8.16 11.31 0.00
CA LEU A 62 9.29 10.42 0.24
C LEU A 62 10.45 11.13 0.96
N SER A 63 10.72 12.39 0.62
CA SER A 63 11.78 13.18 1.27
C SER A 63 11.51 13.41 2.75
N LYS A 64 10.23 13.60 3.11
CA LYS A 64 9.77 13.83 4.50
C LYS A 64 9.42 12.56 5.25
N ALA A 65 9.44 11.40 4.60
CA ALA A 65 9.10 10.15 5.23
C ALA A 65 10.16 9.73 6.26
N ASN A 66 9.73 9.50 7.51
CA ASN A 66 10.58 8.89 8.54
C ASN A 66 11.04 7.48 8.15
N ASN A 67 10.28 6.79 7.31
CA ASN A 67 10.65 5.50 6.74
C ASN A 67 10.57 5.56 5.19
N LYS A 68 11.73 5.42 4.55
CA LYS A 68 11.92 5.42 3.09
C LYS A 68 11.97 3.99 2.54
N ASN A 69 10.91 3.21 2.81
CA ASN A 69 10.76 1.83 2.34
C ASN A 69 10.97 1.71 0.82
N PHE A 70 11.46 0.55 0.38
CA PHE A 70 11.67 0.20 -1.03
C PHE A 70 10.46 0.52 -1.92
N ASP A 71 9.23 0.22 -1.48
CA ASP A 71 7.99 0.46 -2.23
C ASP A 71 7.81 1.92 -2.61
N ARG A 72 8.18 2.83 -1.71
CA ARG A 72 8.00 4.26 -1.96
C ARG A 72 9.04 4.78 -2.93
N TRP A 73 10.28 4.27 -2.86
CA TRP A 73 11.31 4.55 -3.85
C TRP A 73 10.95 3.97 -5.21
N PHE A 74 10.54 2.71 -5.25
CA PHE A 74 10.17 2.03 -6.47
C PHE A 74 8.93 2.68 -7.12
N GLY A 75 7.89 2.97 -6.33
CA GLY A 75 6.72 3.70 -6.78
C GLY A 75 7.06 5.10 -7.30
N LEU A 76 8.01 5.80 -6.67
CA LEU A 76 8.49 7.09 -7.18
C LEU A 76 9.19 6.93 -8.54
N ILE A 77 10.14 6.00 -8.66
CA ILE A 77 10.89 5.75 -9.89
C ILE A 77 9.95 5.38 -11.04
N VAL A 78 9.03 4.45 -10.80
CA VAL A 78 8.00 4.06 -11.78
C VAL A 78 7.14 5.26 -12.16
N SER A 79 6.66 6.03 -11.18
CA SER A 79 5.82 7.20 -11.47
C SER A 79 6.57 8.28 -12.27
N ALA A 80 7.85 8.50 -11.98
CA ALA A 80 8.70 9.43 -12.70
C ALA A 80 8.96 8.97 -14.14
N LEU A 81 9.22 7.68 -14.33
CA LEU A 81 9.43 7.10 -15.66
C LEU A 81 8.15 7.19 -16.51
N CYS A 82 6.99 6.81 -15.95
CA CYS A 82 5.69 6.96 -16.60
C CYS A 82 5.40 8.43 -16.94
N ALA A 83 5.56 9.36 -15.98
CA ALA A 83 5.31 10.78 -16.23
C ALA A 83 6.25 11.35 -17.31
N THR A 84 7.52 10.92 -17.35
CA THR A 84 8.49 11.37 -18.36
C THR A 84 8.09 10.87 -19.74
N LEU A 85 7.81 9.56 -19.88
CA LEU A 85 7.42 8.96 -21.16
C LEU A 85 6.08 9.53 -21.67
N ALA A 86 5.09 9.65 -20.79
CA ALA A 86 3.81 10.28 -21.10
C ALA A 86 4.00 11.75 -21.48
N SER A 87 4.86 12.50 -20.79
CA SER A 87 5.13 13.90 -21.13
C SER A 87 5.83 14.04 -22.48
N ILE A 88 6.82 13.20 -22.79
CA ILE A 88 7.47 13.18 -24.11
C ILE A 88 6.43 12.92 -25.20
N SER A 89 5.52 11.98 -24.98
CA SER A 89 4.43 11.71 -25.90
C SER A 89 3.49 12.92 -26.06
N LEU A 90 2.92 13.41 -24.96
CA LEU A 90 1.85 14.41 -24.97
C LEU A 90 2.35 15.80 -25.40
N TYR A 91 3.45 16.27 -24.82
CA TYR A 91 4.06 17.55 -25.24
C TYR A 91 4.70 17.43 -26.62
N GLY A 92 5.37 16.32 -26.91
CA GLY A 92 6.00 16.08 -28.21
C GLY A 92 4.98 16.09 -29.34
N SER A 93 3.80 15.50 -29.13
CA SER A 93 2.72 15.49 -30.13
C SER A 93 2.19 16.90 -30.40
N VAL A 94 2.05 17.73 -29.35
CA VAL A 94 1.64 19.14 -29.48
C VAL A 94 2.68 19.99 -30.21
N ILE A 95 3.96 19.88 -29.81
CA ILE A 95 5.06 20.62 -30.44
C ILE A 95 5.19 20.22 -31.91
N ALA A 96 5.15 18.92 -32.21
CA ALA A 96 5.25 18.44 -33.57
C ALA A 96 4.07 18.93 -34.43
N SER A 97 2.84 18.87 -33.90
CA SER A 97 1.66 19.38 -34.60
C SER A 97 1.76 20.89 -34.87
N TYR A 98 2.31 21.68 -33.93
CA TYR A 98 2.54 23.11 -34.12
C TYR A 98 3.52 23.43 -35.26
N TYR A 99 4.54 22.60 -35.45
CA TYR A 99 5.51 22.72 -36.55
C TYR A 99 5.11 21.93 -37.80
N GLU A 100 3.89 21.39 -37.87
CA GLU A 100 3.40 20.56 -38.99
C GLU A 100 4.27 19.31 -39.25
N LEU A 101 4.91 18.79 -38.18
CA LEU A 101 5.72 17.57 -38.22
C LEU A 101 4.91 16.37 -37.72
N ASN A 102 5.11 15.21 -38.34
CA ASN A 102 4.52 13.96 -37.86
C ASN A 102 5.40 13.32 -36.76
N PHE A 103 4.92 13.30 -35.52
CA PHE A 103 5.61 12.64 -34.40
C PHE A 103 5.17 11.18 -34.25
N ALA A 104 5.62 10.33 -35.17
CA ALA A 104 5.28 8.90 -35.19
C ALA A 104 5.69 8.13 -33.92
N LEU A 105 6.69 8.63 -33.17
CA LEU A 105 7.12 8.02 -31.89
C LEU A 105 6.21 8.37 -30.71
N GLY A 106 5.34 9.37 -30.82
CA GLY A 106 4.49 9.82 -29.73
C GLY A 106 3.63 8.70 -29.12
N PRO A 107 2.83 7.98 -29.92
CA PRO A 107 2.03 6.86 -29.42
C PRO A 107 2.87 5.74 -28.78
N TRP A 108 4.08 5.48 -29.28
CA TRP A 108 5.00 4.49 -28.71
C TRP A 108 5.50 4.89 -27.32
N PHE A 109 5.86 6.15 -27.11
CA PHE A 109 6.21 6.66 -25.78
C PHE A 109 5.03 6.57 -24.81
N PHE A 110 3.81 6.82 -25.28
CA PHE A 110 2.63 6.67 -24.43
C PHE A 110 2.40 5.20 -24.06
N LEU A 111 2.46 4.29 -25.05
CA LEU A 111 2.32 2.87 -24.80
C LEU A 111 3.42 2.33 -23.87
N ALA A 112 4.66 2.82 -24.00
CA ALA A 112 5.76 2.46 -23.09
C ALA A 112 5.47 2.93 -21.65
N SER A 113 4.93 4.13 -21.46
CA SER A 113 4.47 4.59 -20.14
C SER A 113 3.42 3.65 -19.55
N VAL A 114 2.45 3.25 -20.36
CA VAL A 114 1.36 2.34 -19.97
C VAL A 114 1.91 0.95 -19.65
N ALA A 115 2.87 0.44 -20.41
CA ALA A 115 3.53 -0.84 -20.15
C ALA A 115 4.29 -0.83 -18.82
N VAL A 116 5.05 0.23 -18.53
CA VAL A 116 5.72 0.40 -17.23
C VAL A 116 4.71 0.40 -16.08
N ALA A 117 3.61 1.14 -16.21
CA ALA A 117 2.53 1.16 -15.23
C ALA A 117 1.88 -0.23 -15.05
N PHE A 118 1.66 -0.95 -16.15
CA PHE A 118 1.11 -2.32 -16.14
C PHE A 118 2.02 -3.27 -15.37
N THR A 119 3.31 -3.30 -15.68
CA THR A 119 4.29 -4.17 -15.00
C THR A 119 4.33 -3.88 -13.50
N HIS A 120 4.31 -2.60 -13.12
CA HIS A 120 4.28 -2.21 -11.71
C HIS A 120 3.00 -2.68 -11.00
N GLN A 121 1.82 -2.45 -11.58
CA GLN A 121 0.56 -2.88 -10.99
C GLN A 121 0.45 -4.41 -10.94
N PHE A 122 1.00 -5.10 -11.93
CA PHE A 122 1.04 -6.56 -11.97
C PHE A 122 1.92 -7.12 -10.85
N ALA A 123 3.11 -6.54 -10.65
CA ALA A 123 3.98 -6.92 -9.53
C ALA A 123 3.29 -6.73 -8.17
N LEU A 124 2.62 -5.59 -7.96
CA LEU A 124 1.88 -5.34 -6.72
C LEU A 124 0.66 -6.26 -6.56
N PHE A 125 -0.04 -6.57 -7.65
CA PHE A 125 -1.13 -7.54 -7.65
C PHE A 125 -0.65 -8.93 -7.22
N SER A 126 0.37 -9.47 -7.90
CA SER A 126 0.95 -10.78 -7.58
C SER A 126 1.46 -10.84 -6.14
N LEU A 127 2.12 -9.78 -5.68
CA LEU A 127 2.62 -9.70 -4.32
C LEU A 127 1.49 -9.70 -3.28
N ASN A 128 0.42 -8.93 -3.50
CA ASN A 128 -0.71 -8.90 -2.59
C ASN A 128 -1.48 -10.22 -2.58
N CYS A 129 -1.61 -10.90 -3.73
CA CYS A 129 -2.15 -12.27 -3.79
C CYS A 129 -1.29 -13.26 -3.00
N TYR A 130 0.03 -13.24 -3.20
CA TYR A 130 0.97 -14.08 -2.48
C TYR A 130 0.87 -13.90 -0.96
N ARG A 131 0.74 -12.64 -0.51
CA ARG A 131 0.60 -12.34 0.92
C ARG A 131 -0.74 -12.69 1.50
N ALA A 132 -1.81 -12.51 0.74
CA ALA A 132 -3.13 -12.97 1.13
C ALA A 132 -3.15 -14.50 1.29
N TYR A 133 -2.35 -15.21 0.50
CA TYR A 133 -2.15 -16.66 0.63
C TYR A 133 -1.33 -17.04 1.87
N GLU A 134 -0.23 -16.34 2.17
CA GLU A 134 0.59 -16.62 3.37
C GLU A 134 -0.04 -16.17 4.70
N SER A 135 -0.99 -15.23 4.65
CA SER A 135 -1.63 -14.69 5.85
C SER A 135 -2.63 -15.67 6.46
N LEU A 136 -2.73 -15.66 7.79
CA LEU A 136 -3.71 -16.46 8.54
C LEU A 136 -5.14 -16.27 7.98
N SER A 137 -5.87 -17.37 7.82
CA SER A 137 -7.29 -17.36 7.46
C SER A 137 -8.07 -16.49 8.46
N ASN A 138 -8.99 -15.67 7.95
CA ASN A 138 -9.81 -14.73 8.73
C ASN A 138 -9.05 -13.59 9.46
N SER A 139 -7.75 -13.40 9.18
CA SER A 139 -7.03 -12.24 9.71
C SER A 139 -7.41 -10.94 8.97
N ALA A 140 -7.47 -9.83 9.71
CA ALA A 140 -7.64 -8.49 9.12
C ALA A 140 -6.53 -8.16 8.09
N GLN A 141 -5.33 -8.70 8.31
CA GLN A 141 -4.20 -8.54 7.40
C GLN A 141 -4.43 -9.23 6.05
N ARG A 142 -4.90 -10.48 6.05
CA ARG A 142 -5.28 -11.20 4.82
C ARG A 142 -6.29 -10.39 4.02
N MET A 143 -7.31 -9.87 4.68
CA MET A 143 -8.35 -9.05 4.05
C MET A 143 -7.79 -7.77 3.44
N HIS A 144 -6.87 -7.06 4.11
CA HIS A 144 -6.21 -5.88 3.55
C HIS A 144 -5.41 -6.21 2.28
N TYR A 145 -4.74 -7.36 2.24
CA TYR A 145 -4.04 -7.80 1.03
C TYR A 145 -5.00 -8.19 -0.09
N VAL A 146 -6.12 -8.86 0.21
CA VAL A 146 -7.17 -9.17 -0.77
C VAL A 146 -7.76 -7.89 -1.36
N GLN A 147 -8.14 -6.91 -0.52
CA GLN A 147 -8.65 -5.62 -0.98
C GLN A 147 -7.65 -4.89 -1.88
N ALA A 148 -6.36 -4.91 -1.52
CA ALA A 148 -5.33 -4.27 -2.32
C ALA A 148 -5.05 -5.04 -3.63
N ALA A 149 -5.14 -6.37 -3.63
CA ALA A 149 -5.07 -7.16 -4.86
C ALA A 149 -6.23 -6.81 -5.79
N PHE A 150 -7.47 -6.72 -5.29
CA PHE A 150 -8.60 -6.28 -6.10
C PHE A 150 -8.41 -4.86 -6.65
N ASN A 151 -7.89 -3.94 -5.85
CA ASN A 151 -7.59 -2.58 -6.30
C ASN A 151 -6.52 -2.57 -7.42
N ASN A 152 -5.47 -3.38 -7.28
CA ASN A 152 -4.43 -3.50 -8.30
C ASN A 152 -4.96 -4.16 -9.58
N ALA A 153 -5.80 -5.19 -9.46
CA ALA A 153 -6.47 -5.84 -10.59
C ALA A 153 -7.40 -4.88 -11.33
N TYR A 154 -8.13 -4.05 -10.60
CA TYR A 154 -8.97 -3.01 -11.18
C TYR A 154 -8.14 -1.98 -11.97
N HIS A 155 -7.01 -1.53 -11.42
CA HIS A 155 -6.08 -0.66 -12.14
C HIS A 155 -5.45 -1.34 -13.35
N LEU A 156 -5.11 -2.63 -13.28
CA LEU A 156 -4.64 -3.41 -14.44
C LEU A 156 -5.69 -3.42 -15.55
N GLY A 157 -6.97 -3.57 -15.22
CA GLY A 157 -8.06 -3.49 -16.19
C GLY A 157 -8.12 -2.13 -16.90
N ILE A 158 -8.02 -1.02 -16.15
CA ILE A 158 -7.96 0.34 -16.74
C ILE A 158 -6.75 0.45 -17.67
N ILE A 159 -5.55 0.06 -17.21
CA ILE A 159 -4.31 0.16 -17.96
C ILE A 159 -4.37 -0.69 -19.24
N ALA A 160 -4.94 -1.89 -19.17
CA ALA A 160 -5.12 -2.75 -20.34
C ALA A 160 -6.10 -2.14 -21.36
N ALA A 161 -7.20 -1.55 -20.90
CA ALA A 161 -8.15 -0.83 -21.76
C ALA A 161 -7.48 0.38 -22.43
N VAL A 162 -6.68 1.15 -21.69
CA VAL A 162 -5.89 2.25 -22.25
C VAL A 162 -4.86 1.76 -23.27
N ALA A 163 -4.14 0.67 -22.98
CA ALA A 163 -3.18 0.07 -23.91
C ALA A 163 -3.88 -0.36 -25.22
N GLY A 164 -5.06 -0.98 -25.11
CA GLY A 164 -5.88 -1.36 -26.26
C GLY A 164 -6.32 -0.15 -27.08
N ALA A 165 -6.81 0.90 -26.43
CA ALA A 165 -7.21 2.14 -27.11
C ALA A 165 -6.02 2.77 -27.86
N LEU A 166 -4.87 2.91 -27.21
CA LEU A 166 -3.66 3.45 -27.86
C LEU A 166 -3.21 2.58 -29.04
N THR A 167 -3.23 1.26 -28.88
CA THR A 167 -2.79 0.32 -29.92
C THR A 167 -3.72 0.40 -31.13
N PHE A 168 -5.03 0.25 -30.93
CA PHE A 168 -5.98 0.14 -32.04
C PHE A 168 -6.45 1.49 -32.60
N VAL A 169 -6.31 2.60 -31.87
CA VAL A 169 -6.68 3.94 -32.39
C VAL A 169 -5.46 4.69 -32.93
N MET A 170 -4.29 4.62 -32.28
CA MET A 170 -3.12 5.42 -32.66
C MET A 170 -2.03 4.67 -33.42
N LEU A 171 -1.75 3.40 -33.06
CA LEU A 171 -0.61 2.66 -33.63
C LEU A 171 -1.01 1.78 -34.83
N THR A 172 -2.15 1.11 -34.74
CA THR A 172 -2.66 0.18 -35.74
C THR A 172 -4.17 0.40 -35.90
N PRO A 173 -4.62 1.38 -36.70
CA PRO A 173 -6.03 1.64 -36.98
C PRO A 173 -6.65 0.59 -37.91
N ILE A 174 -6.29 -0.69 -37.72
CA ILE A 174 -6.77 -1.84 -38.50
C ILE A 174 -8.11 -2.33 -37.94
N ALA A 175 -8.40 -2.04 -36.67
CA ALA A 175 -9.61 -2.44 -35.98
C ALA A 175 -10.18 -1.29 -35.12
N PRO A 176 -10.69 -0.21 -35.76
CA PRO A 176 -11.19 0.97 -35.05
C PRO A 176 -12.29 0.62 -34.03
N ALA A 177 -13.17 -0.33 -34.34
CA ALA A 177 -14.20 -0.80 -33.41
C ALA A 177 -13.63 -1.41 -32.11
N LEU A 178 -12.48 -2.11 -32.17
CA LEU A 178 -11.79 -2.61 -30.98
C LEU A 178 -11.17 -1.45 -30.19
N GLY A 179 -10.59 -0.47 -30.89
CA GLY A 179 -10.09 0.77 -30.29
C GLY A 179 -11.17 1.53 -29.53
N SER A 180 -12.33 1.74 -30.16
CA SER A 180 -13.51 2.35 -29.55
C SER A 180 -14.00 1.56 -28.33
N ALA A 181 -14.11 0.24 -28.42
CA ALA A 181 -14.52 -0.61 -27.30
C ALA A 181 -13.56 -0.49 -26.11
N CYS A 182 -12.25 -0.51 -26.37
CA CYS A 182 -11.23 -0.29 -25.35
C CYS A 182 -11.30 1.11 -24.73
N ALA A 183 -11.49 2.15 -25.55
CA ALA A 183 -11.60 3.53 -25.10
C ALA A 183 -12.85 3.74 -24.21
N ILE A 184 -14.01 3.23 -24.63
CA ILE A 184 -15.25 3.25 -23.85
C ILE A 184 -15.07 2.47 -22.54
N THR A 185 -14.39 1.32 -22.58
CA THR A 185 -14.08 0.55 -21.36
C THR A 185 -13.22 1.36 -20.40
N ALA A 186 -12.18 2.04 -20.89
CA ALA A 186 -11.34 2.91 -20.06
C ALA A 186 -12.15 4.08 -19.45
N VAL A 187 -13.06 4.68 -20.21
CA VAL A 187 -13.97 5.73 -19.74
C VAL A 187 -14.88 5.19 -18.63
N CYS A 188 -15.59 4.09 -18.88
CA CYS A 188 -16.51 3.48 -17.92
C CYS A 188 -15.81 3.11 -16.61
N MET A 189 -14.65 2.46 -16.69
CA MET A 189 -13.88 2.12 -15.50
C MET A 189 -13.40 3.40 -14.79
N THR A 190 -12.86 4.39 -15.49
CA THR A 190 -12.41 5.64 -14.85
C THR A 190 -13.57 6.39 -14.19
N ALA A 191 -14.74 6.41 -14.80
CA ALA A 191 -15.96 6.98 -14.22
C ALA A 191 -16.38 6.25 -12.94
N VAL A 192 -16.37 4.91 -12.94
CA VAL A 192 -16.63 4.10 -11.73
C VAL A 192 -15.62 4.42 -10.63
N ASN A 193 -14.34 4.58 -10.96
CA ASN A 193 -13.30 4.97 -10.00
C ASN A 193 -13.56 6.35 -9.39
N LEU A 194 -13.95 7.33 -10.22
CA LEU A 194 -14.29 8.67 -9.77
C LEU A 194 -15.51 8.65 -8.84
N LEU A 195 -16.59 7.95 -9.24
CA LEU A 195 -17.78 7.76 -8.40
C LEU A 195 -17.43 7.08 -7.08
N TRP A 196 -16.57 6.05 -7.11
CA TRP A 196 -16.09 5.37 -5.91
C TRP A 196 -15.33 6.32 -4.96
N LYS A 197 -14.51 7.23 -5.48
CA LYS A 197 -13.77 8.23 -4.68
C LYS A 197 -14.68 9.30 -4.07
N MET A 198 -15.84 9.55 -4.69
CA MET A 198 -16.85 10.53 -4.25
C MET A 198 -17.89 9.93 -3.30
N LEU A 199 -18.08 8.61 -3.33
CA LEU A 199 -19.05 7.92 -2.46
C LEU A 199 -18.74 8.13 -0.96
N PRO A 200 -19.78 8.42 -0.14
CA PRO A 200 -19.64 8.48 1.31
C PRO A 200 -19.07 7.18 1.89
N ALA A 201 -18.32 7.29 3.00
CA ALA A 201 -17.72 6.12 3.65
C ALA A 201 -18.78 5.05 4.01
N SER A 202 -19.94 5.49 4.51
CA SER A 202 -21.06 4.60 4.86
C SER A 202 -21.61 3.78 3.69
N TRP A 203 -21.50 4.28 2.46
CA TRP A 203 -21.92 3.54 1.27
C TRP A 203 -20.83 2.58 0.81
N ARG A 204 -19.56 3.01 0.85
CA ARG A 204 -18.43 2.14 0.54
C ARG A 204 -18.36 0.94 1.48
N ASP A 205 -18.67 1.14 2.76
CA ASP A 205 -18.69 0.06 3.75
C ASP A 205 -19.83 -0.92 3.47
N LYS A 206 -21.03 -0.45 3.08
CA LYS A 206 -22.11 -1.35 2.64
C LYS A 206 -21.73 -2.22 1.44
N VAL A 207 -21.03 -1.63 0.46
CA VAL A 207 -20.57 -2.38 -0.72
C VAL A 207 -19.50 -3.40 -0.33
N LYS A 208 -18.56 -3.04 0.55
CA LYS A 208 -17.57 -3.97 1.09
C LYS A 208 -18.22 -5.10 1.89
N ALA A 209 -19.22 -4.79 2.71
CA ALA A 209 -20.01 -5.78 3.43
C ALA A 209 -20.65 -6.81 2.50
N HIS A 210 -21.24 -6.33 1.40
CA HIS A 210 -21.88 -7.19 0.41
C HIS A 210 -20.88 -8.09 -0.34
N LEU A 211 -19.65 -7.62 -0.53
CA LEU A 211 -18.57 -8.38 -1.18
C LEU A 211 -17.74 -9.23 -0.19
N GLU A 212 -18.17 -9.33 1.08
CA GLU A 212 -17.41 -9.99 2.16
C GLU A 212 -15.98 -9.44 2.32
N LEU A 213 -15.79 -8.18 1.92
CA LEU A 213 -14.55 -7.42 2.07
C LEU A 213 -14.57 -6.56 3.34
N ASP A 214 -15.63 -6.61 4.14
CA ASP A 214 -15.67 -5.91 5.42
C ASP A 214 -14.81 -6.61 6.47
N LYS A 215 -14.27 -5.80 7.39
CA LYS A 215 -13.50 -6.33 8.54
C LYS A 215 -14.29 -7.47 9.16
N PRO A 216 -13.65 -8.64 9.43
CA PRO A 216 -14.35 -9.75 10.06
C PRO A 216 -15.05 -9.20 11.30
N LYS A 217 -16.38 -9.32 11.31
CA LYS A 217 -17.16 -9.01 12.51
C LYS A 217 -16.67 -10.02 13.53
N PHE A 218 -16.20 -9.54 14.68
CA PHE A 218 -15.82 -10.38 15.82
C PHE A 218 -17.06 -11.14 16.35
N GLY A 219 -17.54 -12.13 15.59
CA GLY A 219 -18.83 -12.77 15.79
C GLY A 219 -19.02 -14.09 15.05
N GLU A 220 -18.09 -14.53 14.20
CA GLU A 220 -18.10 -15.88 13.60
C GLU A 220 -16.70 -16.52 13.65
N GLU A 221 -15.95 -16.24 14.71
CA GLU A 221 -15.03 -17.27 15.20
C GLU A 221 -15.90 -18.35 15.82
N GLU A 222 -15.85 -19.54 15.23
CA GLU A 222 -16.23 -20.78 15.89
C GLU A 222 -15.59 -20.79 17.28
N VAL A 223 -16.42 -20.45 18.26
CA VAL A 223 -16.48 -21.00 19.61
C VAL A 223 -15.32 -21.97 19.93
N TYR A 224 -14.28 -21.45 20.55
CA TYR A 224 -13.89 -21.99 21.85
C TYR A 224 -14.52 -21.06 22.91
N HIS A 225 -15.61 -21.52 23.51
CA HIS A 225 -16.36 -20.84 24.57
C HIS A 225 -15.45 -20.48 25.75
N PHE A 226 -15.43 -19.21 26.16
CA PHE A 226 -15.37 -18.81 27.57
C PHE A 226 -16.24 -17.55 27.79
N PRO A 227 -16.86 -17.42 28.98
CA PRO A 227 -18.14 -16.73 29.18
C PRO A 227 -18.07 -15.19 29.10
N PRO A 228 -19.22 -14.54 28.89
CA PRO A 228 -19.32 -13.13 28.57
C PRO A 228 -19.37 -12.32 29.86
N ASP A 229 -18.31 -11.60 30.17
CA ASP A 229 -18.42 -10.34 30.90
C ASP A 229 -17.12 -9.58 30.71
N LEU A 230 -17.23 -8.43 30.02
CA LEU A 230 -16.51 -7.18 30.24
C LEU A 230 -16.73 -6.30 29.01
N LYS A 231 -17.72 -5.41 29.14
CA LYS A 231 -17.83 -4.21 28.31
C LYS A 231 -16.59 -3.36 28.55
N ALA A 232 -15.60 -3.45 27.68
CA ALA A 232 -14.50 -2.48 27.64
C ALA A 232 -14.86 -1.36 26.67
N GLU A 233 -15.01 -0.15 27.22
CA GLU A 233 -15.30 1.07 26.49
C GLU A 233 -14.31 1.33 25.36
N LYS A 234 -14.84 1.70 24.19
CA LYS A 234 -14.07 2.22 23.07
C LYS A 234 -13.35 3.51 23.50
N LYS A 235 -12.05 3.42 23.79
CA LYS A 235 -11.17 4.58 23.62
C LYS A 235 -10.94 4.78 22.12
N VAL A 236 -11.54 5.86 21.63
CA VAL A 236 -11.34 6.43 20.31
C VAL A 236 -9.87 6.83 20.17
N HIS A 237 -9.08 5.99 19.52
CA HIS A 237 -7.83 6.45 18.91
C HIS A 237 -8.17 7.18 17.61
N PRO A 238 -7.66 8.41 17.40
CA PRO A 238 -7.96 9.18 16.21
C PRO A 238 -7.40 8.49 14.97
N GLU A 239 -8.15 8.61 13.90
CA GLU A 239 -7.88 8.04 12.59
C GLU A 239 -6.48 8.36 12.03
N SER A 240 -6.03 7.43 11.20
CA SER A 240 -5.14 7.64 10.06
C SER A 240 -3.64 7.78 10.34
N GLU A 241 -2.98 6.62 10.43
CA GLU A 241 -1.82 6.43 9.57
C GLU A 241 -2.25 5.48 8.45
N LEU A 242 -2.27 5.99 7.21
CA LEU A 242 -2.34 5.16 6.02
C LEU A 242 -1.27 4.07 6.17
N SER A 243 -1.69 2.83 6.41
CA SER A 243 -0.81 1.68 6.43
C SER A 243 -0.28 1.49 5.01
N TYR A 244 0.94 1.96 4.76
CA TYR A 244 1.64 1.69 3.52
C TYR A 244 1.98 0.20 3.52
N GLN A 245 1.38 -0.54 2.59
CA GLN A 245 1.82 -1.90 2.27
C GLN A 245 3.28 -1.81 1.82
N ARG A 246 4.16 -2.53 2.52
CA ARG A 246 5.62 -2.65 2.23
C ARG A 246 5.82 -3.81 1.26
N LEU A 247 6.94 -3.98 0.56
CA LEU A 247 7.12 -4.94 -0.55
C LEU A 247 7.77 -6.25 -0.08
N PHE A 248 8.47 -6.24 1.06
CA PHE A 248 9.01 -7.43 1.69
C PHE A 248 8.61 -7.57 3.16
N THR A 249 7.32 -7.36 3.50
CA THR A 249 6.83 -7.60 4.86
C THR A 249 6.97 -9.08 5.22
N LYS A 250 7.77 -9.36 6.25
CA LYS A 250 7.74 -10.64 6.98
C LYS A 250 6.51 -10.70 7.89
N ARG A 251 6.23 -11.90 8.42
CA ARG A 251 5.17 -12.23 9.37
C ARG A 251 5.08 -11.19 10.51
N ASP A 252 3.90 -10.61 10.72
CA ASP A 252 3.68 -9.61 11.76
C ASP A 252 3.36 -10.29 13.11
N TYR A 253 4.38 -10.40 13.95
CA TYR A 253 4.24 -11.04 15.26
C TYR A 253 3.34 -10.26 16.22
N SER A 254 3.14 -8.94 16.00
CA SER A 254 2.28 -8.12 16.86
C SER A 254 0.79 -8.46 16.66
N ALA A 255 0.38 -8.71 15.42
CA ALA A 255 -0.98 -9.14 15.08
C ALA A 255 -1.29 -10.52 15.67
N GLU A 256 -0.33 -11.46 15.66
CA GLU A 256 -0.52 -12.78 16.28
C GLU A 256 -0.71 -12.70 17.80
N ILE A 257 0.09 -11.85 18.48
CA ILE A 257 0.02 -11.68 19.94
C ILE A 257 -1.23 -10.89 20.37
N GLN A 258 -1.76 -10.03 19.49
CA GLN A 258 -2.93 -9.20 19.81
C GLN A 258 -4.15 -10.04 20.21
N HIS A 259 -4.33 -11.21 19.60
CA HIS A 259 -5.47 -12.11 19.87
C HIS A 259 -5.20 -13.18 20.94
N GLN A 260 -3.96 -13.25 21.46
CA GLN A 260 -3.57 -14.24 22.46
C GLN A 260 -3.67 -13.69 23.88
N SER A 261 -3.89 -14.58 24.86
CA SER A 261 -3.74 -14.23 26.28
C SER A 261 -2.29 -13.89 26.60
N PHE A 262 -2.04 -13.14 27.68
CA PHE A 262 -0.69 -12.71 28.04
C PHE A 262 0.30 -13.88 28.14
N SER A 263 -0.09 -14.99 28.80
CA SER A 263 0.74 -16.18 28.97
C SER A 263 1.01 -16.91 27.64
N GLN A 264 0.01 -17.01 26.77
CA GLN A 264 0.16 -17.63 25.44
C GLN A 264 1.05 -16.78 24.53
N GLY A 265 0.83 -15.46 24.51
CA GLY A 265 1.66 -14.52 23.76
C GLY A 265 3.11 -14.53 24.24
N LEU A 266 3.35 -14.65 25.54
CA LEU A 266 4.69 -14.65 26.13
C LEU A 266 5.45 -15.93 25.73
N ASN A 267 4.81 -17.09 25.86
CA ASN A 267 5.38 -18.37 25.44
C ASN A 267 5.65 -18.42 23.93
N HIS A 268 4.72 -17.88 23.12
CA HIS A 268 4.86 -17.81 21.66
C HIS A 268 6.05 -16.94 21.25
N LEU A 269 6.14 -15.73 21.82
CA LEU A 269 7.21 -14.79 21.53
C LEU A 269 8.58 -15.32 21.99
N GLN A 270 8.65 -15.95 23.17
CA GLN A 270 9.88 -16.60 23.66
C GLN A 270 10.34 -17.74 22.73
N LYS A 271 9.40 -18.57 22.26
CA LYS A 271 9.71 -19.65 21.32
C LYS A 271 10.28 -19.09 20.01
N ILE A 272 9.65 -18.05 19.44
CA ILE A 272 10.13 -17.38 18.23
C ILE A 272 11.52 -16.80 18.45
N ILE A 273 11.73 -16.06 19.55
CA ILE A 273 13.04 -15.47 19.88
C ILE A 273 14.10 -16.56 20.00
N GLN A 274 13.81 -17.68 20.66
CA GLN A 274 14.74 -18.79 20.84
C GLN A 274 15.07 -19.48 19.50
N GLU A 275 14.07 -19.74 18.67
CA GLU A 275 14.29 -20.31 17.33
C GLU A 275 15.18 -19.41 16.47
N LYS A 276 15.02 -18.09 16.58
CA LYS A 276 15.85 -17.13 15.83
C LYS A 276 17.27 -17.05 16.36
N ILE A 277 17.46 -17.05 17.68
CA ILE A 277 18.80 -17.15 18.30
C ILE A 277 19.51 -18.42 17.83
N ASN A 278 18.80 -19.56 17.81
CA ASN A 278 19.36 -20.83 17.34
C ASN A 278 19.76 -20.76 15.86
N ARG A 279 18.97 -20.09 15.01
CA ARG A 279 19.34 -19.85 13.60
C ARG A 279 20.61 -19.01 13.49
N TYR A 280 20.73 -17.91 14.24
CA TYR A 280 21.94 -17.08 14.26
C TYR A 280 23.19 -17.80 14.80
N ASN A 281 23.00 -18.84 15.61
CA ASN A 281 24.09 -19.70 16.09
C ASN A 281 24.47 -20.83 15.12
N ALA A 282 23.70 -21.07 14.07
CA ALA A 282 24.01 -22.10 13.09
C ALA A 282 25.25 -21.70 12.27
N ALA A 283 26.21 -22.61 12.14
CA ALA A 283 27.49 -22.40 11.47
C ALA A 283 27.41 -21.96 10.00
N ALA A 284 26.22 -22.05 9.38
CA ALA A 284 25.98 -21.70 7.98
C ALA A 284 25.77 -20.19 7.72
N LEU A 285 25.61 -19.36 8.76
CA LEU A 285 25.42 -17.92 8.57
C LEU A 285 26.76 -17.18 8.56
N PRO A 286 27.00 -16.28 7.59
CA PRO A 286 28.19 -15.45 7.59
C PRO A 286 28.23 -14.59 8.87
N HIS A 287 29.34 -14.68 9.59
CA HIS A 287 29.63 -13.84 10.75
C HIS A 287 29.76 -12.39 10.26
N SER A 288 28.70 -11.63 10.47
CA SER A 288 28.66 -10.20 10.19
C SER A 288 28.26 -9.47 11.46
N GLU A 289 28.86 -8.31 11.69
CA GLU A 289 28.57 -7.43 12.84
C GLU A 289 27.06 -7.17 12.99
N LYS A 290 26.35 -7.09 11.85
CA LYS A 290 24.89 -6.99 11.79
C LYS A 290 24.17 -8.19 12.40
N ASN A 291 24.61 -9.42 12.14
CA ASN A 291 24.01 -10.62 12.70
C ASN A 291 24.30 -10.75 14.20
N GLU A 292 25.49 -10.32 14.64
CA GLU A 292 25.85 -10.27 16.06
C GLU A 292 24.97 -9.28 16.83
N GLN A 293 24.76 -8.07 16.31
CA GLN A 293 23.85 -7.09 16.92
C GLN A 293 22.40 -7.59 16.97
N LYS A 294 21.91 -8.28 15.94
CA LYS A 294 20.58 -8.89 15.95
C LYS A 294 20.45 -9.97 17.02
N LYS A 295 21.45 -10.82 17.17
CA LYS A 295 21.51 -11.85 18.21
C LYS A 295 21.55 -11.24 19.60
N ALA A 296 22.39 -10.24 19.82
CA ALA A 296 22.51 -9.53 21.09
C ALA A 296 21.18 -8.85 21.49
N LEU A 297 20.52 -8.19 20.54
CA LEU A 297 19.21 -7.59 20.78
C LEU A 297 18.15 -8.63 21.15
N LEU A 298 18.09 -9.77 20.45
CA LEU A 298 17.13 -10.84 20.76
C LEU A 298 17.39 -11.47 22.14
N LEU A 299 18.66 -11.56 22.56
CA LEU A 299 19.03 -12.00 23.92
C LEU A 299 18.61 -10.99 24.99
N GLU A 300 18.85 -9.70 24.77
CA GLU A 300 18.39 -8.64 25.68
C GLU A 300 16.86 -8.64 25.78
N LEU A 301 16.16 -8.83 24.67
CA LEU A 301 14.70 -8.91 24.64
C LEU A 301 14.19 -10.13 25.42
N LYS A 302 14.80 -11.31 25.22
CA LYS A 302 14.45 -12.54 25.94
C LYS A 302 14.62 -12.37 27.46
N ASN A 303 15.74 -11.78 27.89
CA ASN A 303 16.01 -11.54 29.30
C ASN A 303 15.03 -10.50 29.88
N SER A 304 14.70 -9.46 29.11
CA SER A 304 13.77 -8.41 29.53
C SER A 304 12.33 -8.93 29.65
N LEU A 305 11.90 -9.86 28.78
CA LEU A 305 10.60 -10.52 28.87
C LEU A 305 10.46 -11.38 30.14
N ASN A 306 11.56 -11.86 30.72
CA ASN A 306 11.56 -12.71 31.90
C ASN A 306 11.63 -11.94 33.23
N ASN A 307 12.30 -10.78 33.23
CA ASN A 307 12.71 -10.15 34.49
C ASN A 307 11.90 -8.91 34.89
N ASP A 308 11.40 -8.07 33.96
CA ASP A 308 10.62 -6.85 34.33
C ASP A 308 9.92 -6.13 33.15
N LEU A 309 9.92 -6.68 31.93
CA LEU A 309 9.38 -6.02 30.70
C LEU A 309 9.89 -4.57 30.50
N CYS A 310 11.07 -4.23 31.03
CA CYS A 310 11.56 -2.86 31.07
C CYS A 310 12.55 -2.57 29.94
N PHE A 311 12.03 -2.33 28.74
CA PHE A 311 12.85 -1.94 27.58
C PHE A 311 12.26 -0.74 26.82
N SER A 312 13.13 0.11 26.25
CA SER A 312 12.76 1.33 25.51
C SER A 312 13.28 1.26 24.07
N LYS A 313 12.43 1.61 23.09
CA LYS A 313 12.76 1.50 21.65
C LYS A 313 13.94 2.41 21.32
N ARG A 314 14.00 3.57 21.97
CA ARG A 314 15.08 4.55 21.82
C ARG A 314 16.42 4.00 22.33
N ARG A 315 16.39 3.26 23.45
CA ARG A 315 17.57 2.59 24.02
C ARG A 315 18.04 1.46 23.12
N LEU A 316 17.13 0.60 22.65
CA LEU A 316 17.46 -0.52 21.76
C LEU A 316 18.02 -0.04 20.41
N LEU A 317 17.44 1.02 19.83
CA LEU A 317 17.94 1.63 18.59
C LEU A 317 19.35 2.20 18.73
N HIS A 318 19.67 2.78 19.90
CA HIS A 318 21.01 3.33 20.17
C HIS A 318 22.04 2.22 20.44
N SER A 319 21.66 1.17 21.17
CA SER A 319 22.57 0.06 21.50
C SER A 319 22.82 -0.89 20.33
N TYR A 320 21.85 -1.06 19.42
CA TYR A 320 21.91 -2.04 18.33
C TYR A 320 21.49 -1.46 16.97
N PRO A 321 22.13 -0.38 16.49
CA PRO A 321 21.69 0.32 15.28
C PRO A 321 21.64 -0.58 14.05
N LEU A 322 22.59 -1.52 13.88
CA LEU A 322 22.65 -2.42 12.72
C LEU A 322 21.57 -3.51 12.77
N ALA A 323 21.04 -3.84 13.96
CA ALA A 323 19.94 -4.80 14.09
C ALA A 323 18.63 -4.27 13.50
N PHE A 324 18.45 -2.95 13.55
CA PHE A 324 17.33 -2.23 12.95
C PHE A 324 17.59 -1.83 11.50
N GLN A 325 18.85 -1.81 11.04
CA GLN A 325 19.15 -1.61 9.63
C GLN A 325 18.67 -2.81 8.80
N SER A 326 17.70 -2.56 7.95
CA SER A 326 17.25 -3.45 6.88
C SER A 326 17.78 -2.97 5.53
N PHE A 327 17.77 -3.84 4.53
CA PHE A 327 18.00 -3.42 3.15
C PHE A 327 16.88 -2.43 2.78
N TRP A 328 17.21 -1.21 2.36
CA TRP A 328 16.26 -0.16 1.94
C TRP A 328 15.16 0.23 2.96
N VAL A 329 15.50 0.27 4.26
CA VAL A 329 14.67 0.87 5.34
C VAL A 329 13.36 0.12 5.67
N GLU A 330 13.19 -1.11 5.20
CA GLU A 330 12.06 -1.96 5.61
C GLU A 330 12.03 -2.30 7.10
N GLU A 331 10.89 -2.78 7.62
CA GLU A 331 10.88 -3.30 9.00
C GLU A 331 11.81 -4.50 9.06
N SER A 332 12.82 -4.45 9.92
CA SER A 332 13.57 -5.67 10.17
C SER A 332 12.67 -6.66 10.90
N GLU A 333 12.88 -7.96 10.67
CA GLU A 333 12.19 -9.01 11.41
C GLU A 333 12.34 -8.83 12.94
N VAL A 334 13.52 -8.37 13.34
CA VAL A 334 13.84 -8.05 14.72
C VAL A 334 13.03 -6.84 15.22
N GLU A 335 12.78 -5.84 14.37
CA GLU A 335 11.89 -4.72 14.70
C GLU A 335 10.43 -5.16 14.87
N SER A 336 9.92 -6.09 14.05
CA SER A 336 8.58 -6.66 14.22
C SER A 336 8.46 -7.43 15.55
N ILE A 337 9.46 -8.22 15.92
CA ILE A 337 9.52 -8.91 17.22
C ILE A 337 9.55 -7.91 18.38
N VAL A 338 10.33 -6.82 18.26
CA VAL A 338 10.38 -5.73 19.26
C VAL A 338 9.00 -5.08 19.43
N LYS A 339 8.27 -4.82 18.34
CA LYS A 339 6.90 -4.29 18.42
C LYS A 339 5.93 -5.26 19.09
N ALA A 340 6.03 -6.54 18.78
CA ALA A 340 5.23 -7.58 19.41
C ALA A 340 5.48 -7.65 20.93
N ALA A 341 6.75 -7.48 21.35
CA ALA A 341 7.12 -7.39 22.76
C ALA A 341 6.56 -6.14 23.44
N TYR A 342 6.49 -4.99 22.75
CA TYR A 342 5.82 -3.78 23.27
C TYR A 342 4.35 -4.00 23.52
N LEU A 343 3.63 -4.60 22.57
CA LEU A 343 2.21 -4.89 22.71
C LEU A 343 1.95 -5.82 23.92
N LEU A 344 2.87 -6.76 24.15
CA LEU A 344 2.81 -7.68 25.28
C LEU A 344 3.09 -6.98 26.62
N LYS A 345 3.99 -6.01 26.64
CA LYS A 345 4.21 -5.12 27.79
C LYS A 345 2.97 -4.28 28.11
N ASP A 346 2.34 -3.71 27.10
CA ASP A 346 1.13 -2.90 27.29
C ASP A 346 -0.01 -3.75 27.87
N LYS A 347 -0.15 -5.01 27.40
CA LYS A 347 -1.09 -5.99 27.98
C LYS A 347 -0.77 -6.32 29.44
N TYR A 348 0.51 -6.49 29.80
CA TYR A 348 0.92 -6.74 31.17
C TYR A 348 0.57 -5.58 32.11
N GLN A 349 0.83 -4.34 31.66
CA GLN A 349 0.51 -3.14 32.45
C GLN A 349 -1.00 -3.00 32.65
N ALA A 350 -1.81 -3.27 31.63
CA ALA A 350 -3.27 -3.26 31.75
C ALA A 350 -3.77 -4.31 32.76
N LEU A 351 -3.25 -5.55 32.71
CA LEU A 351 -3.56 -6.62 33.66
C LEU A 351 -3.18 -6.25 35.11
N HIS A 352 -2.02 -5.61 35.31
CA HIS A 352 -1.57 -5.21 36.64
C HIS A 352 -2.46 -4.12 37.25
N ILE A 353 -2.91 -3.16 36.43
CA ILE A 353 -3.86 -2.11 36.85
C ILE A 353 -5.21 -2.70 37.22
N GLU A 354 -5.74 -3.64 36.42
CA GLU A 354 -7.01 -4.33 36.73
C GLU A 354 -6.94 -5.12 38.04
N LEU A 355 -5.82 -5.80 38.31
CA LEU A 355 -5.59 -6.55 39.55
C LEU A 355 -5.47 -5.62 40.76
N GLU A 356 -4.81 -4.46 40.63
CA GLU A 356 -4.72 -3.46 41.70
C GLU A 356 -6.09 -2.82 42.01
N GLU A 357 -6.90 -2.53 40.99
CA GLU A 357 -8.27 -2.04 41.16
C GLU A 357 -9.20 -3.06 41.84
N GLN A 358 -9.03 -4.35 41.53
CA GLN A 358 -9.78 -5.42 42.19
C GLN A 358 -9.36 -5.59 43.66
N ALA A 359 -8.06 -5.51 43.95
CA ALA A 359 -7.54 -5.59 45.33
C ALA A 359 -7.97 -4.40 46.19
N THR A 360 -7.99 -3.18 45.64
CA THR A 360 -8.48 -1.99 46.36
C THR A 360 -9.98 -2.03 46.60
N LYS A 361 -10.77 -2.58 45.67
CA LYS A 361 -12.22 -2.78 45.89
C LYS A 361 -12.52 -3.81 46.98
N GLN A 362 -11.73 -4.88 47.09
CA GLN A 362 -11.90 -5.90 48.13
C GLN A 362 -11.49 -5.42 49.54
N LEU A 363 -10.61 -4.42 49.64
CA LEU A 363 -10.21 -3.80 50.91
C LEU A 363 -11.14 -2.66 51.36
N SER A 364 -12.17 -2.34 50.56
CA SER A 364 -13.13 -1.26 50.83
C SER A 364 -14.51 -1.73 51.33
N PHE A 365 -14.63 -3.04 51.59
CA PHE A 365 -15.69 -3.67 52.38
C PHE A 365 -15.08 -4.19 53.68
#